data_AF-A0A949J0C5-F1
#
_entry.id   AF-A0A949J0C5-F1
#
_cell.length_a   1.000
_cell.length_b   1.000
_cell.length_c   1.000
_cell.angle_alpha   90.00
_cell.angle_beta   90.00
_cell.angle_gamma   90.00
#
_symmetry.space_group_name_H-M   'P 1'
#
loop_
_entity.id
_entity.type
_entity.pdbx_description
1 polymer ?
#
loop_
_entity_poly.entity_id
_entity_poly.type
_entity_poly.pdbx_seq_one_letter_code
_entity_poly.pdbx_strand_id
1 'polypeptide(L)'
;MPFVSSKFLIYKSLTDNRRGQIMILASMALGGALLGISALAGLLMTYQIRQTTDLTNSTKSIMAADSGVEWGLYQYFHPSSPPIGCPSSNCDSSGGYNLGPYADGASVVVTCYGLDPSNGTEQQQLNCSNASSVQAVGEANFASRSFRTYFQVFAPPQ
;
A
#
# COMPACT_ATOMS: atom_id res chain seq x y z
N MET A 1 -59.06 -27.44 -63.07
CA MET A 1 -57.85 -26.67 -62.72
C MET A 1 -58.29 -25.60 -61.71
N PRO A 2 -57.57 -25.36 -60.59
CA PRO A 2 -56.12 -25.20 -60.54
C PRO A 2 -55.39 -25.98 -59.43
N PHE A 3 -54.21 -26.47 -59.79
CA PHE A 3 -53.14 -26.95 -58.92
C PHE A 3 -52.51 -25.72 -58.22
N VAL A 4 -52.99 -25.33 -57.04
CA VAL A 4 -52.31 -24.29 -56.25
C VAL A 4 -51.26 -24.94 -55.37
N SER A 5 -50.04 -24.93 -55.91
CA SER A 5 -48.81 -24.54 -55.23
C SER A 5 -48.51 -25.18 -53.86
N SER A 6 -48.15 -26.47 -53.88
CA SER A 6 -47.42 -27.13 -52.78
C SER A 6 -46.08 -26.44 -52.46
N LYS A 7 -45.50 -25.69 -53.41
CA LYS A 7 -44.24 -24.92 -53.20
C LYS A 7 -44.39 -23.73 -52.24
N PHE A 8 -45.57 -23.14 -52.10
CA PHE A 8 -45.77 -21.94 -51.27
C PHE A 8 -45.80 -22.26 -49.77
N LEU A 9 -46.36 -23.42 -49.38
CA LEU A 9 -46.42 -23.85 -47.97
C LEU A 9 -45.04 -24.29 -47.44
N ILE A 10 -44.20 -24.86 -48.29
CA ILE A 10 -42.82 -25.23 -47.94
C ILE A 10 -41.97 -23.97 -47.67
N TYR A 11 -42.15 -22.90 -48.45
CA TYR A 11 -41.42 -21.63 -48.26
C TYR A 11 -41.75 -20.93 -46.93
N LYS A 12 -42.99 -21.02 -46.47
CA LYS A 12 -43.44 -20.45 -45.19
C LYS A 12 -42.89 -21.22 -43.98
N SER A 13 -42.87 -22.55 -44.05
CA SER A 13 -42.29 -23.41 -42.99
C SER A 13 -40.75 -23.29 -42.87
N LEU A 14 -40.06 -23.05 -43.99
CA LEU A 14 -38.60 -22.84 -44.00
C LEU A 14 -38.15 -21.48 -43.46
N THR A 15 -39.04 -20.48 -43.40
CA THR A 15 -38.73 -19.14 -42.88
C THR A 15 -39.00 -19.02 -41.38
N ASP A 16 -40.00 -19.72 -40.83
CA ASP A 16 -40.26 -19.77 -39.38
C ASP A 16 -39.17 -20.50 -38.59
N ASN A 17 -38.63 -21.60 -39.12
CA ASN A 17 -37.51 -22.32 -38.48
C ASN A 17 -36.21 -21.49 -38.42
N ARG A 18 -35.96 -20.62 -39.42
CA ARG A 18 -34.79 -19.73 -39.42
C ARG A 18 -34.91 -18.62 -38.38
N ARG A 19 -36.12 -18.11 -38.12
CA ARG A 19 -36.34 -17.06 -37.11
C ARG A 19 -36.01 -17.54 -35.69
N GLY A 20 -36.42 -18.75 -35.35
CA GLY A 20 -36.07 -19.37 -34.05
C GLY A 20 -34.56 -19.60 -33.89
N GLN A 21 -33.88 -20.06 -34.94
CA GLN A 21 -32.43 -20.27 -34.93
C GLN A 21 -31.64 -18.96 -34.77
N ILE A 22 -32.07 -17.88 -35.46
CA ILE A 22 -31.45 -16.56 -35.33
C ILE A 22 -31.62 -16.02 -33.91
N MET A 23 -32.79 -16.23 -33.30
CA MET A 23 -33.05 -15.78 -31.93
C MET A 23 -32.16 -16.50 -30.90
N ILE A 24 -31.96 -17.81 -31.05
CA ILE A 24 -31.04 -18.58 -30.18
C ILE A 24 -29.61 -18.10 -30.37
N LEU A 25 -29.15 -17.93 -31.61
CA LEU A 25 -27.80 -17.44 -31.91
C LEU A 25 -27.56 -16.05 -31.29
N ALA A 26 -28.54 -15.14 -31.42
CA ALA A 26 -28.46 -13.81 -30.83
C ALA A 26 -28.39 -13.86 -29.30
N SER A 27 -29.19 -14.71 -28.66
CA SER A 27 -29.16 -14.88 -27.19
C SER A 27 -27.86 -15.51 -26.69
N MET A 28 -27.28 -16.47 -27.43
CA MET A 28 -25.96 -17.04 -27.13
C MET A 28 -24.85 -16.01 -27.29
N ALA A 29 -24.90 -15.19 -28.34
CA ALA A 29 -23.94 -14.12 -28.55
C ALA A 29 -24.02 -13.05 -27.44
N LEU A 30 -25.23 -12.64 -27.06
CA LEU A 30 -25.46 -11.70 -25.96
C LEU A 30 -25.02 -12.27 -24.61
N GLY A 31 -25.37 -13.52 -24.32
CA GLY A 31 -24.96 -14.21 -23.10
C GLY A 31 -23.44 -14.38 -23.02
N GLY A 32 -22.80 -14.77 -24.12
CA GLY A 32 -21.34 -14.89 -24.21
C GLY A 32 -20.64 -13.54 -24.02
N ALA A 33 -21.16 -12.48 -24.62
CA ALA A 33 -20.62 -11.12 -24.45
C ALA A 33 -20.74 -10.63 -23.00
N LEU A 34 -21.91 -10.79 -22.37
CA LEU A 34 -22.14 -10.37 -20.98
C LEU A 34 -21.28 -11.17 -19.99
N LEU A 35 -21.13 -12.48 -20.21
CA LEU A 35 -20.25 -13.32 -19.40
C LEU A 35 -18.78 -12.92 -19.58
N GLY A 36 -18.35 -12.63 -20.81
CA GLY A 36 -17.00 -12.16 -21.11
C GLY A 36 -16.66 -10.84 -20.40
N ILE A 37 -17.56 -9.86 -20.48
CA ILE A 37 -17.40 -8.56 -19.79
C ILE A 37 -17.36 -8.76 -18.28
N SER A 38 -18.26 -9.60 -17.74
CA SER A 38 -18.35 -9.86 -16.30
C SER A 38 -17.09 -10.55 -15.77
N ALA A 39 -16.51 -11.51 -16.52
CA ALA A 39 -15.26 -12.17 -16.16
C ALA A 39 -14.07 -11.20 -16.16
N LEU A 40 -13.98 -10.31 -17.16
CA LEU A 40 -12.93 -9.28 -17.22
C LEU A 40 -13.08 -8.27 -16.07
N ALA A 41 -14.30 -7.82 -15.78
CA ALA A 41 -14.58 -6.93 -14.67
C ALA A 41 -14.21 -7.57 -13.32
N GLY A 42 -14.58 -8.84 -13.11
CA GLY A 42 -14.21 -9.58 -11.91
C GLY A 42 -12.70 -9.71 -11.75
N LEU A 43 -11.98 -10.04 -12.84
CA LEU A 43 -10.52 -10.12 -12.83
C LEU A 43 -9.89 -8.76 -12.46
N LEU A 44 -10.32 -7.68 -13.09
CA LEU A 44 -9.81 -6.32 -12.80
C LEU A 44 -10.08 -5.91 -11.34
N MET A 45 -11.26 -6.23 -10.81
CA MET A 45 -11.60 -5.94 -9.41
C MET A 45 -10.68 -6.68 -8.44
N THR A 46 -10.33 -7.94 -8.72
CA THR A 46 -9.37 -8.68 -7.87
C THR A 46 -7.98 -8.06 -7.87
N TYR A 47 -7.52 -7.52 -9.01
CA TYR A 47 -6.25 -6.78 -9.06
C TYR A 47 -6.30 -5.50 -8.23
N GLN A 48 -7.40 -4.75 -8.31
CA GLN A 48 -7.56 -3.54 -7.52
C GLN A 48 -7.54 -3.84 -6.01
N ILE A 49 -8.21 -4.90 -5.56
CA ILE A 49 -8.20 -5.28 -4.13
C ILE A 49 -6.78 -5.54 -3.64
N ARG A 50 -5.97 -6.30 -4.39
CA ARG A 50 -4.57 -6.58 -4.01
C ARG A 50 -3.72 -5.29 -3.97
N GLN A 51 -3.90 -4.41 -4.94
CA GLN A 51 -3.22 -3.11 -4.94
C GLN A 51 -3.63 -2.26 -3.73
N THR A 52 -4.91 -2.28 -3.32
CA THR A 52 -5.38 -1.53 -2.16
C THR A 52 -4.83 -2.07 -0.84
N THR A 53 -4.63 -3.39 -0.71
CA THR A 53 -4.01 -3.97 0.50
C THR A 53 -2.55 -3.59 0.63
N ASP A 54 -1.81 -3.57 -0.48
CA ASP A 54 -0.41 -3.13 -0.49
C ASP A 54 -0.29 -1.63 -0.20
N LEU A 55 -1.21 -0.82 -0.75
CA LEU A 55 -1.28 0.60 -0.43
C LEU A 55 -1.54 0.83 1.05
N THR A 56 -2.48 0.09 1.65
CA THR A 56 -2.82 0.21 3.08
C THR A 56 -1.61 -0.10 3.97
N ASN A 57 -0.88 -1.19 3.68
CA ASN A 57 0.36 -1.52 4.40
C ASN A 57 1.43 -0.43 4.20
N SER A 58 1.54 0.12 2.98
CA SER A 58 2.45 1.25 2.71
C SER A 58 2.07 2.50 3.49
N THR A 59 0.78 2.81 3.65
CA THR A 59 0.34 3.97 4.43
C THR A 59 0.62 3.78 5.91
N LYS A 60 0.39 2.57 6.44
CA LYS A 60 0.73 2.23 7.83
C LYS A 60 2.23 2.39 8.13
N SER A 61 3.09 1.90 7.25
CA SER A 61 4.55 2.08 7.37
C SER A 61 4.98 3.53 7.25
N ILE A 62 4.36 4.32 6.35
CA ILE A 62 4.61 5.76 6.26
C ILE A 62 4.23 6.48 7.56
N MET A 63 3.03 6.24 8.09
CA MET A 63 2.57 6.88 9.32
C MET A 63 3.43 6.48 10.53
N ALA A 64 3.82 5.20 10.62
CA ALA A 64 4.72 4.73 11.66
C ALA A 64 6.09 5.44 11.56
N ALA A 65 6.67 5.53 10.35
CA ALA A 65 7.92 6.23 10.12
C ALA A 65 7.84 7.72 10.48
N ASP A 66 6.77 8.41 10.07
CA ASP A 66 6.55 9.82 10.36
C ASP A 66 6.46 10.07 11.88
N SER A 67 5.67 9.27 12.59
CA SER A 67 5.58 9.34 14.05
C SER A 67 6.92 9.04 14.75
N GLY A 68 7.77 8.19 14.16
CA GLY A 68 9.11 7.92 14.67
C GLY A 68 10.07 9.10 14.49
N VAL A 69 9.97 9.84 13.37
CA VAL A 69 10.76 11.07 13.16
C VAL A 69 10.34 12.13 14.17
N GLU A 70 9.03 12.36 14.34
CA GLU A 70 8.51 13.32 15.31
C GLU A 70 8.92 12.96 16.74
N TRP A 71 8.94 11.67 17.07
CA TRP A 71 9.48 11.21 18.34
C TRP A 71 10.97 11.51 18.50
N GLY A 72 11.80 11.23 17.48
CA GLY A 72 13.23 11.56 17.52
C GLY A 72 13.50 13.06 17.60
N LEU A 73 12.67 13.88 16.95
CA LEU A 73 12.69 15.35 17.07
C LEU A 73 12.31 15.81 18.48
N TYR A 74 11.28 15.20 19.07
CA TYR A 74 10.90 15.48 20.45
C TYR A 74 12.05 15.15 21.42
N GLN A 75 12.74 14.02 21.20
CA GLN A 75 13.88 13.60 22.00
C GLN A 75 15.10 14.52 21.85
N TYR A 76 15.27 15.12 20.66
CA TYR A 76 16.30 16.14 20.42
C TYR A 76 16.08 17.36 21.33
N PHE A 77 14.84 17.86 21.43
CA PHE A 77 14.52 19.01 22.29
C PHE A 77 14.32 18.65 23.78
N HIS A 78 13.88 17.42 24.08
CA HIS A 78 13.54 16.94 25.43
C HIS A 78 14.22 15.61 25.74
N PRO A 79 15.53 15.63 26.05
CA PRO A 79 16.39 14.44 26.09
C PRO A 79 16.14 13.47 27.26
N SER A 80 15.20 13.79 28.14
CA SER A 80 14.86 13.03 29.36
C SER A 80 13.60 12.17 29.22
N SER A 81 12.99 12.13 28.04
CA SER A 81 11.73 11.41 27.83
C SER A 81 12.02 9.99 27.33
N PRO A 82 11.60 8.93 28.02
CA PRO A 82 11.62 7.60 27.41
C PRO A 82 10.63 7.57 26.23
N PRO A 83 10.90 6.78 25.19
CA PRO A 83 9.94 6.62 24.10
C PRO A 83 8.59 6.12 24.62
N ILE A 84 7.52 6.81 24.24
CA ILE A 84 6.14 6.34 24.49
C ILE A 84 5.96 5.07 23.66
N GLY A 85 5.94 3.90 24.31
CA GLY A 85 5.78 2.61 23.65
C GLY A 85 6.98 1.66 23.73
N CYS A 86 8.08 2.04 24.37
CA CYS A 86 9.15 1.09 24.68
C CYS A 86 8.94 0.52 26.09
N PRO A 87 8.45 -0.72 26.25
CA PRO A 87 8.69 -1.44 27.51
C PRO A 87 10.21 -1.49 27.70
N SER A 88 10.68 -1.21 28.92
CA SER A 88 12.07 -0.96 29.30
C SER A 88 13.09 -2.09 28.99
N SER A 89 12.71 -3.09 28.21
CA SER A 89 13.54 -4.20 27.74
C SER A 89 13.89 -4.14 26.23
N ASN A 90 13.29 -3.25 25.44
CA ASN A 90 13.40 -3.26 23.97
C ASN A 90 14.01 -2.00 23.33
N CYS A 91 14.45 -1.02 24.13
CA CYS A 91 15.41 -0.03 23.66
C CYS A 91 16.75 -0.76 23.56
N ASP A 92 17.04 -1.30 22.38
CA ASP A 92 18.30 -1.94 22.11
C ASP A 92 19.43 -0.90 22.33
N SER A 93 20.38 -1.27 23.18
CA SER A 93 21.63 -0.55 23.43
C SER A 93 22.47 -0.32 22.17
N SER A 94 22.05 -0.78 20.99
CA SER A 94 22.68 -0.55 19.69
C SER A 94 22.31 0.78 19.00
N GLY A 95 21.50 1.64 19.64
CA GLY A 95 21.19 2.98 19.11
C GLY A 95 19.95 3.06 18.23
N GLY A 96 19.09 2.05 18.29
CA GLY A 96 17.77 2.01 17.65
C GLY A 96 16.63 1.91 18.67
N TYR A 97 15.64 2.80 18.55
CA TYR A 97 14.41 2.78 19.34
C TYR A 97 13.31 2.07 18.56
N ASN A 98 12.86 0.91 19.03
CA ASN A 98 11.74 0.19 18.45
C ASN A 98 10.43 0.69 19.10
N LEU A 99 9.66 1.52 18.40
CA LEU A 99 8.31 1.88 18.81
C LEU A 99 7.31 0.96 18.11
N GLY A 100 6.80 -0.03 18.84
CA GLY A 100 5.82 -0.93 18.27
C GLY A 100 5.52 -2.19 19.09
N PRO A 101 4.48 -2.94 18.68
CA PRO A 101 3.58 -2.61 17.57
C PRO A 101 2.52 -1.56 17.96
N TYR A 102 2.20 -0.65 17.03
CA TYR A 102 1.03 0.23 17.11
C TYR A 102 -0.27 -0.59 17.04
N ALA A 103 -1.41 -0.01 17.42
CA ALA A 103 -2.72 -0.66 17.37
C ALA A 103 -3.06 -1.23 15.97
N ASP A 104 -2.54 -0.63 14.91
CA ASP A 104 -2.72 -1.05 13.51
C ASP A 104 -1.77 -2.18 13.06
N GLY A 105 -0.92 -2.69 13.95
CA GLY A 105 0.07 -3.74 13.69
C GLY A 105 1.34 -3.27 12.99
N ALA A 106 1.53 -1.96 12.82
CA ALA A 106 2.78 -1.39 12.31
C ALA A 106 3.82 -1.26 13.42
N SER A 107 5.10 -1.22 13.06
CA SER A 107 6.22 -0.94 13.97
C SER A 107 7.11 0.13 13.36
N VAL A 108 7.84 0.88 14.17
CA VAL A 108 8.88 1.79 13.69
C VAL A 108 10.18 1.57 14.44
N VAL A 109 11.29 1.71 13.72
CA VAL A 109 12.65 1.74 14.27
C VAL A 109 13.20 3.13 14.04
N VAL A 110 13.56 3.83 15.12
CA VAL A 110 14.16 5.17 15.07
C VAL A 110 15.64 5.07 15.41
N THR A 111 16.48 5.59 14.54
CA THR A 111 17.93 5.64 14.70
C THR A 111 18.39 7.07 14.61
N CYS A 112 19.15 7.51 15.61
CA CYS A 112 19.71 8.84 15.66
C CYS A 112 21.16 8.78 15.23
N TYR A 113 21.60 9.74 14.42
CA TYR A 113 22.96 9.83 13.92
C TYR A 113 23.59 11.12 14.41
N GLY A 114 24.80 11.04 14.96
CA GLY A 114 25.61 12.19 15.35
C GLY A 114 26.91 12.20 14.54
N LEU A 115 27.52 13.37 14.41
CA LEU A 115 28.86 13.48 13.84
C LEU A 115 29.90 13.19 14.91
N ASP A 116 30.81 12.26 14.63
CA ASP A 116 31.97 12.06 15.49
C ASP A 116 32.87 13.30 15.44
N PRO A 117 33.16 13.94 16.58
CA PRO A 117 34.01 15.13 16.62
C PRO A 117 35.45 14.85 16.18
N SER A 118 35.87 13.58 16.16
CA SER A 118 37.23 13.17 15.81
C SER A 118 37.45 13.00 14.31
N ASN A 119 36.43 12.52 13.57
CA ASN A 119 36.57 12.10 12.17
C ASN A 119 35.51 12.71 11.23
N GLY A 120 34.52 13.44 11.76
CA GLY A 120 33.44 14.03 10.96
C GLY A 120 32.50 13.02 10.30
N THR A 121 32.56 11.74 10.72
CA THR A 121 31.72 10.66 10.21
C THR A 121 30.39 10.60 10.96
N GLU A 122 29.29 10.36 10.26
CA GLU A 122 28.00 10.08 10.91
C GLU A 122 28.02 8.69 11.55
N GLN A 123 27.79 8.61 12.85
CA GLN A 123 27.62 7.36 13.59
C GLN A 123 26.26 7.28 14.26
N GLN A 124 25.75 6.06 14.39
CA GLN A 124 24.56 5.79 15.18
C GLN A 124 24.83 6.13 16.63
N GLN A 125 23.99 6.99 17.19
CA GLN A 125 24.09 7.48 18.54
C GLN A 125 22.99 6.86 19.39
N LEU A 126 23.34 6.46 20.61
CA LEU A 126 22.38 5.92 21.56
C LEU A 126 21.31 6.93 21.98
N ASN A 127 21.56 8.24 21.85
CA ASN A 127 20.63 9.29 22.24
C ASN A 127 20.53 10.36 21.16
N CYS A 128 19.33 10.90 20.97
CA CYS A 128 19.02 11.85 19.91
C CYS A 128 19.33 13.31 20.29
N SER A 129 19.75 13.59 21.52
CA SER A 129 19.95 14.96 22.05
C SER A 129 20.98 15.80 21.29
N ASN A 130 22.01 15.15 20.72
CA ASN A 130 23.07 15.80 19.94
C ASN A 130 23.16 15.21 18.53
N ALA A 131 22.06 14.61 18.05
CA ALA A 131 22.02 14.05 16.71
C ALA A 131 22.14 15.17 15.66
N SER A 132 22.82 14.88 14.55
CA SER A 132 22.82 15.67 13.31
C SER A 132 21.68 15.25 12.38
N SER A 133 21.25 13.99 12.46
CA SER A 133 20.09 13.48 11.72
C SER A 133 19.33 12.40 12.48
N VAL A 134 18.03 12.29 12.20
CA VAL A 134 17.17 11.21 12.71
C VAL A 134 16.64 10.45 11.52
N GLN A 135 16.72 9.12 11.57
CA GLN A 135 16.08 8.23 10.62
C GLN A 135 15.01 7.42 11.35
N ALA A 136 13.83 7.33 10.75
CA ALA A 136 12.78 6.42 11.20
C ALA A 136 12.40 5.47 10.07
N VAL A 137 12.29 4.19 10.38
CA VAL A 137 11.92 3.12 9.44
C VAL A 137 10.64 2.48 9.95
N GLY A 138 9.52 2.76 9.29
CA GLY A 138 8.23 2.17 9.58
C GLY A 138 8.03 0.89 8.78
N GLU A 139 7.53 -0.14 9.44
CA GLU A 139 7.27 -1.46 8.89
C GLU A 139 5.82 -1.88 9.14
N ALA A 140 5.17 -2.40 8.10
CA ALA A 140 3.83 -2.97 8.19
C ALA A 140 3.71 -4.13 7.19
N ASN A 141 3.70 -5.36 7.71
CA ASN A 141 3.66 -6.59 6.92
C ASN A 141 4.74 -6.62 5.82
N PHE A 142 4.35 -6.43 4.56
CA PHE A 142 5.23 -6.47 3.37
C PHE A 142 5.69 -5.09 2.89
N ALA A 143 5.39 -4.02 3.64
CA ALA A 143 5.77 -2.67 3.30
C ALA A 143 6.73 -2.09 4.34
N SER A 144 7.84 -1.51 3.87
CA SER A 144 8.80 -0.77 4.68
C SER A 144 9.08 0.58 4.04
N ARG A 145 9.04 1.63 4.84
CA ARG A 145 9.17 3.04 4.42
C ARG A 145 10.02 3.77 5.44
N SER A 146 10.97 4.59 4.98
CA SER A 146 11.87 5.31 5.87
C SER A 146 11.87 6.81 5.58
N PHE A 147 11.93 7.59 6.65
CA PHE A 147 12.20 9.02 6.58
C PHE A 147 13.49 9.34 7.29
N ARG A 148 14.22 10.33 6.77
CA ARG A 148 15.41 10.88 7.41
C ARG A 148 15.32 12.39 7.38
N THR A 149 15.54 13.01 8.52
CA THR A 149 15.59 14.47 8.67
C THR A 149 16.96 14.88 9.20
N TYR A 150 17.41 16.06 8.76
CA TYR A 150 18.69 16.63 9.17
C TYR A 150 18.43 17.88 9.98
N PHE A 151 19.18 18.04 11.07
CA PHE A 151 19.16 19.24 11.88
C PHE A 151 20.27 20.19 11.43
N GLN A 152 19.90 21.40 11.04
CA GLN A 152 20.88 22.47 10.87
C GLN A 152 21.09 23.15 12.22
N VAL A 153 22.29 22.95 12.78
CA VAL A 153 22.72 23.74 13.95
C VAL A 153 22.94 25.17 13.46
N PHE A 154 22.00 26.06 13.80
CA PHE A 154 22.21 27.50 13.61
C PHE A 154 23.33 27.93 14.56
N ALA A 155 24.55 28.07 14.03
CA ALA A 155 25.62 28.74 14.75
C ALA A 155 25.16 30.19 15.04
N PRO A 156 25.25 30.68 16.29
CA PRO A 156 24.94 32.07 16.57
C PRO A 156 25.86 32.97 15.74
N PRO A 157 25.37 34.10 15.19
CA PRO A 157 26.23 35.07 14.54
C PRO A 157 27.27 35.56 15.56
N GLN A 158 28.54 35.54 15.14
CA GLN A 158 29.70 35.95 15.94
C GLN A 158 29.73 37.46 16.15
#